data_AF-A0A928BA06-F1
#
_entry.id   AF-A0A928BA06-F1
#
_cell.length_a   1.000
_cell.length_b   1.000
_cell.length_c   1.000
_cell.angle_alpha   90.00
_cell.angle_beta   90.00
_cell.angle_gamma   90.00
#
_symmetry.space_group_name_H-M   'P 1'
#
loop_
_entity.id
_entity.type
_entity.pdbx_description
1 polymer ?
#
loop_
_entity_poly.entity_id
_entity_poly.type
_entity_poly.pdbx_seq_one_letter_code
_entity_poly.pdbx_strand_id
1 'polypeptide(L)'
;MNCELQNQNTNQVWSMPRIGDPAPEFRAMTTKGKLNFPSDYGDSWKILFSHPADFTPVCTTEFIAFANMQEEFEKLNTKIVGLSVDSLSSHIAWVRNIKEKIVWDGNANVDINFPIIVDLSKKVSNLYGMLMPGESNNACVRAVFFIDPKNIVRAIIYYPLVLGRNFDEIKRVIIALQTADAHDVALPANWVPGKEAVLHSPITTDEAQERCAQEGINCSEWYLCTKKL
;
A
#
# COMPACT_ATOMS: atom_id res chain seq x y z
N MET A 1 28.66 -33.88 -34.55
CA MET A 1 27.34 -33.55 -33.96
C MET A 1 27.65 -32.99 -32.57
N ASN A 2 28.00 -31.71 -32.48
CA ASN A 2 28.33 -31.06 -31.20
C ASN A 2 27.08 -30.32 -30.72
N CYS A 3 26.51 -30.83 -29.64
CA CYS A 3 25.36 -30.24 -28.97
C CYS A 3 25.87 -29.10 -28.08
N GLU A 4 25.66 -27.86 -28.51
CA GLU A 4 25.85 -26.67 -27.68
C GLU A 4 24.74 -26.62 -26.63
N LEU A 5 25.08 -26.89 -25.37
CA LEU A 5 24.23 -26.52 -24.23
C LEU A 5 24.52 -25.06 -23.89
N GLN A 6 23.72 -24.15 -24.45
CA GLN A 6 23.68 -22.77 -23.99
C GLN A 6 22.96 -22.73 -22.62
N ASN A 7 23.74 -22.74 -21.54
CA ASN A 7 23.25 -22.36 -20.21
C ASN A 7 23.00 -20.85 -20.19
N GLN A 8 21.79 -20.44 -20.55
CA GLN A 8 21.31 -19.09 -20.26
C GLN A 8 20.86 -19.02 -18.80
N ASN A 9 21.80 -18.80 -17.89
CA ASN A 9 21.46 -18.27 -16.57
C ASN A 9 21.05 -16.80 -16.75
N THR A 10 19.79 -16.56 -17.10
CA THR A 10 19.20 -15.23 -16.97
C THR A 10 19.09 -14.95 -15.48
N ASN A 11 20.05 -14.20 -14.92
CA ASN A 11 19.86 -13.61 -13.59
C ASN A 11 18.61 -12.72 -13.66
N GLN A 12 17.51 -13.23 -13.12
CA GLN A 12 16.25 -12.48 -13.07
C GLN A 12 16.47 -11.26 -12.17
N VAL A 13 16.57 -10.09 -12.79
CA VAL A 13 16.68 -8.82 -12.08
C VAL A 13 15.27 -8.41 -11.65
N TRP A 14 15.06 -8.35 -10.34
CA TRP A 14 13.82 -7.84 -9.77
C TRP A 14 13.96 -6.33 -9.57
N SER A 15 13.08 -5.55 -10.19
CA SER A 15 12.98 -4.10 -9.99
C SER A 15 11.78 -3.77 -9.11
N MET A 16 11.88 -2.71 -8.30
CA MET A 16 10.72 -2.22 -7.56
C MET A 16 9.60 -1.78 -8.52
N PRO A 17 8.32 -2.03 -8.18
CA PRO A 17 7.20 -1.44 -8.90
C PRO A 17 7.29 0.09 -8.90
N ARG A 18 6.79 0.71 -9.96
CA ARG A 18 6.81 2.17 -10.14
C ARG A 18 5.41 2.74 -9.97
N ILE A 19 5.33 3.95 -9.40
CA ILE A 19 4.08 4.71 -9.37
C ILE A 19 3.69 5.04 -10.82
N GLY A 20 2.41 4.83 -11.14
CA GLY A 20 1.85 5.02 -12.48
C GLY A 20 1.81 3.75 -13.33
N ASP A 21 2.53 2.70 -12.95
CA ASP A 21 2.49 1.40 -13.65
C ASP A 21 1.39 0.48 -13.09
N PRO A 22 0.90 -0.49 -13.88
CA PRO A 22 0.07 -1.58 -13.37
C PRO A 22 0.77 -2.35 -12.25
N ALA A 23 0.02 -2.66 -11.19
CA ALA A 23 0.52 -3.49 -10.09
C ALA A 23 0.85 -4.90 -10.62
N PRO A 24 2.05 -5.44 -10.31
CA PRO A 24 2.44 -6.77 -10.80
C PRO A 24 1.45 -7.87 -10.40
N GLU A 25 0.97 -8.62 -11.38
CA GLU A 25 0.01 -9.68 -11.12
C GLU A 25 0.64 -10.92 -10.48
N PHE A 26 -0.07 -11.53 -9.55
CA PHE A 26 0.33 -12.82 -9.00
C PHE A 26 -0.87 -13.65 -8.53
N ARG A 27 -0.63 -14.95 -8.37
CA ARG A 27 -1.54 -15.87 -7.71
C ARG A 27 -0.85 -16.44 -6.49
N ALA A 28 -1.50 -16.35 -5.32
CA ALA A 28 -0.94 -16.84 -4.07
C ALA A 28 -2.00 -17.49 -3.18
N MET A 29 -1.53 -18.33 -2.25
CA MET A 29 -2.34 -18.79 -1.13
C MET A 29 -2.36 -17.72 -0.04
N THR A 30 -3.50 -17.57 0.63
CA THR A 30 -3.67 -16.68 1.77
C THR A 30 -4.37 -17.39 2.92
N THR A 31 -4.43 -16.76 4.09
CA THR A 31 -5.27 -17.19 5.21
C THR A 31 -6.77 -17.28 4.91
N LYS A 32 -7.24 -16.69 3.79
CA LYS A 32 -8.65 -16.71 3.35
C LYS A 32 -8.86 -17.51 2.05
N GLY A 33 -7.84 -18.27 1.60
CA GLY A 33 -7.89 -19.06 0.37
C GLY A 33 -7.02 -18.50 -0.75
N LYS A 34 -7.27 -18.95 -1.99
CA LYS A 34 -6.53 -18.51 -3.17
C LYS A 34 -6.88 -17.05 -3.51
N LEU A 35 -5.88 -16.28 -3.91
CA LEU A 35 -6.02 -14.89 -4.35
C LEU A 35 -5.32 -14.72 -5.70
N ASN A 36 -6.03 -14.15 -6.68
CA ASN A 36 -5.47 -13.58 -7.90
C ASN A 36 -5.40 -12.05 -7.72
N PHE A 37 -4.22 -11.54 -7.41
CA PHE A 37 -4.00 -10.12 -7.17
C PHE A 37 -3.50 -9.44 -8.45
N PRO A 38 -3.97 -8.22 -8.78
CA PRO A 38 -4.99 -7.43 -8.06
C PRO A 38 -6.44 -7.69 -8.51
N SER A 39 -6.66 -8.55 -9.51
CA SER A 39 -7.95 -8.69 -10.20
C SER A 39 -9.13 -9.09 -9.31
N ASP A 40 -8.93 -9.96 -8.31
CA ASP A 40 -10.00 -10.44 -7.43
C ASP A 40 -10.60 -9.33 -6.55
N TYR A 41 -9.93 -8.18 -6.45
CA TYR A 41 -10.41 -7.02 -5.69
C TYR A 41 -11.18 -5.99 -6.53
N GLY A 42 -11.44 -6.26 -7.80
CA GLY A 42 -12.36 -5.46 -8.64
C GLY A 42 -12.05 -3.96 -8.63
N ASP A 43 -13.09 -3.16 -8.41
CA ASP A 43 -13.07 -1.70 -8.37
C ASP A 43 -12.74 -1.10 -7.00
N SER A 44 -12.32 -1.92 -6.03
CA SER A 44 -11.81 -1.40 -4.75
C SER A 44 -10.41 -0.83 -4.90
N TRP A 45 -10.04 0.10 -4.03
CA TRP A 45 -8.64 0.38 -3.73
C TRP A 45 -8.01 -0.83 -3.02
N LYS A 46 -6.68 -0.97 -3.12
CA LYS A 46 -5.94 -2.06 -2.47
C LYS A 46 -4.74 -1.51 -1.71
N ILE A 47 -4.58 -1.95 -0.47
CA ILE A 47 -3.36 -1.82 0.32
C ILE A 47 -2.71 -3.19 0.38
N LEU A 48 -1.58 -3.36 -0.31
CA LEU A 48 -0.71 -4.52 -0.14
C LEU A 48 0.45 -4.11 0.78
N PHE A 49 0.61 -4.80 1.89
CA PHE A 49 1.67 -4.50 2.84
C PHE A 49 2.43 -5.75 3.25
N SER A 50 3.72 -5.62 3.50
CA SER A 50 4.55 -6.70 4.02
C SER A 50 4.93 -6.50 5.48
N HIS A 51 5.26 -7.59 6.16
CA HIS A 51 5.89 -7.59 7.46
C HIS A 51 7.05 -8.62 7.51
N PRO A 52 8.09 -8.39 8.33
CA PRO A 52 9.26 -9.26 8.38
C PRO A 52 8.97 -10.73 8.73
N ALA A 53 8.20 -10.96 9.81
CA ALA A 53 7.89 -12.30 10.30
C ALA A 53 6.71 -12.27 11.26
N ASP A 54 5.91 -13.34 11.24
CA ASP A 54 4.93 -13.66 12.28
C ASP A 54 5.60 -13.78 13.66
N PHE A 55 4.81 -13.66 14.73
CA PHE A 55 5.30 -13.77 16.12
C PHE A 55 6.42 -12.78 16.50
N THR A 56 6.50 -11.63 15.83
CA THR A 56 7.41 -10.54 16.20
C THR A 56 6.64 -9.33 16.72
N PRO A 57 7.20 -8.56 17.67
CA PRO A 57 6.44 -7.56 18.42
C PRO A 57 5.93 -6.42 17.55
N VAL A 58 6.79 -5.78 16.76
CA VAL A 58 6.39 -4.64 15.90
C VAL A 58 5.36 -5.08 14.85
N CYS A 59 5.50 -6.27 14.28
CA CYS A 59 4.49 -6.79 13.35
C CYS A 59 3.14 -7.01 14.05
N THR A 60 3.17 -7.49 15.30
CA THR A 60 1.96 -7.68 16.11
C THR A 60 1.24 -6.36 16.36
N THR A 61 1.98 -5.31 16.73
CA THR A 61 1.38 -3.97 16.93
C THR A 61 0.78 -3.41 15.65
N GLU A 62 1.42 -3.66 14.51
CA GLU A 62 0.95 -3.20 13.19
C GLU A 62 -0.32 -3.92 12.72
N PHE A 63 -0.43 -5.23 12.94
CA PHE A 63 -1.63 -5.98 12.62
C PHE A 63 -2.82 -5.59 13.50
N ILE A 64 -2.58 -5.30 14.77
CA ILE A 64 -3.61 -4.76 15.67
C ILE A 64 -4.11 -3.40 15.15
N ALA A 65 -3.20 -2.50 14.74
CA ALA A 65 -3.58 -1.20 14.19
C ALA A 65 -4.43 -1.33 12.91
N PHE A 66 -4.02 -2.17 11.94
CA PHE A 66 -4.85 -2.41 10.74
C PHE A 66 -6.20 -3.04 11.09
N ALA A 67 -6.24 -4.02 12.00
CA ALA A 67 -7.48 -4.68 12.40
C ALA A 67 -8.49 -3.70 13.00
N ASN A 68 -8.03 -2.76 13.82
CA ASN A 68 -8.89 -1.71 14.38
C ASN A 68 -9.42 -0.72 13.33
N MET A 69 -8.70 -0.54 12.22
CA MET A 69 -9.07 0.37 11.14
C MET A 69 -9.75 -0.32 9.96
N GLN A 70 -9.90 -1.66 9.98
CA GLN A 70 -10.34 -2.43 8.82
C GLN A 70 -11.74 -2.02 8.33
N GLU A 71 -12.67 -1.73 9.25
CA GLU A 71 -14.02 -1.25 8.90
C GLU A 71 -13.98 0.15 8.26
N GLU A 72 -13.03 0.99 8.64
CA GLU A 72 -12.88 2.31 8.04
C GLU A 72 -12.34 2.21 6.61
N PHE A 73 -11.37 1.33 6.38
CA PHE A 73 -10.87 1.05 5.03
C PHE A 73 -11.97 0.41 4.16
N GLU A 74 -12.82 -0.46 4.72
CA GLU A 74 -13.98 -0.99 4.01
C GLU A 74 -14.97 0.11 3.60
N LYS A 75 -15.27 1.07 4.49
CA LYS A 75 -16.11 2.24 4.18
C LYS A 75 -15.49 3.13 3.09
N LEU A 76 -14.17 3.16 2.99
CA LEU A 76 -13.42 3.83 1.92
C LEU A 76 -13.25 2.95 0.66
N ASN A 77 -14.02 1.87 0.50
CA ASN A 77 -13.88 0.92 -0.61
C ASN A 77 -12.43 0.45 -0.82
N THR A 78 -11.72 0.15 0.27
CA THR A 78 -10.30 -0.25 0.26
C THR A 78 -10.12 -1.63 0.87
N LYS A 79 -9.47 -2.53 0.13
CA LYS A 79 -9.11 -3.88 0.57
C LYS A 79 -7.69 -3.91 1.11
N ILE A 80 -7.50 -4.54 2.26
CA ILE A 80 -6.19 -4.73 2.89
C ILE A 80 -5.72 -6.16 2.61
N VAL A 81 -4.44 -6.34 2.30
CA VAL A 81 -3.80 -7.66 2.21
C VAL A 81 -2.38 -7.60 2.77
N GLY A 82 -2.12 -8.44 3.78
CA GLY A 82 -0.80 -8.60 4.39
C GLY A 82 0.04 -9.64 3.67
N LEU A 83 1.35 -9.63 3.93
CA LEU A 83 2.30 -10.58 3.34
C LEU A 83 3.51 -10.79 4.24
N SER A 84 3.89 -12.05 4.46
CA SER A 84 5.26 -12.41 4.85
C SER A 84 5.70 -13.69 4.16
N VAL A 85 6.94 -14.09 4.44
CA VAL A 85 7.54 -15.33 3.92
C VAL A 85 7.24 -16.54 4.82
N ASP A 86 6.34 -16.39 5.81
CA ASP A 86 5.96 -17.45 6.73
C ASP A 86 4.95 -18.43 6.09
N SER A 87 4.75 -19.57 6.76
CA SER A 87 3.81 -20.59 6.31
C SER A 87 2.36 -20.27 6.70
N LEU A 88 1.39 -20.89 6.02
CA LEU A 88 -0.03 -20.76 6.35
C LEU A 88 -0.34 -21.14 7.80
N SER A 89 0.27 -22.20 8.32
CA SER A 89 0.08 -22.63 9.70
C SER A 89 0.63 -21.62 10.70
N SER A 90 1.74 -20.95 10.38
CA SER A 90 2.26 -19.83 11.16
C SER A 90 1.26 -18.67 11.21
N HIS A 91 0.76 -18.21 10.06
CA HIS A 91 -0.20 -17.11 10.03
C HIS A 91 -1.46 -17.42 10.85
N ILE A 92 -2.01 -18.62 10.71
CA ILE A 92 -3.21 -19.04 11.45
C ILE A 92 -2.93 -19.06 12.96
N ALA A 93 -1.79 -19.63 13.37
CA ALA A 93 -1.41 -19.69 14.77
C ALA A 93 -1.18 -18.29 15.35
N TRP A 94 -0.57 -17.40 14.57
CA TRP A 94 -0.27 -16.03 14.98
C TRP A 94 -1.53 -15.17 15.09
N VAL A 95 -2.42 -15.22 14.10
CA VAL A 95 -3.72 -14.52 14.15
C VAL A 95 -4.55 -14.97 15.36
N ARG A 96 -4.58 -16.28 15.64
CA ARG A 96 -5.25 -16.81 16.85
C ARG A 96 -4.57 -16.32 18.13
N ASN A 97 -3.25 -16.30 18.15
CA ASN A 97 -2.49 -15.79 19.29
C ASN A 97 -2.82 -14.31 19.57
N ILE A 98 -2.87 -13.48 18.53
CA ILE A 98 -3.27 -12.06 18.64
C ILE A 98 -4.66 -11.93 19.26
N LYS A 99 -5.64 -12.67 18.72
CA LYS A 99 -7.01 -12.64 19.22
C LYS A 99 -7.12 -13.12 20.67
N GLU A 100 -6.51 -14.25 20.99
CA GLU A 100 -6.76 -14.95 22.25
C GLU A 100 -5.90 -14.45 23.41
N LYS A 101 -4.70 -13.92 23.15
CA LYS A 101 -3.68 -13.72 24.19
C LYS A 101 -3.03 -12.34 24.23
N ILE A 102 -3.03 -11.60 23.12
CA ILE A 102 -2.30 -10.33 23.06
C ILE A 102 -3.18 -9.19 23.55
N VAL A 103 -2.60 -8.37 24.43
CA VAL A 103 -3.14 -7.06 24.80
C VAL A 103 -2.08 -6.01 24.49
N TRP A 104 -2.42 -5.02 23.67
CA TRP A 104 -1.50 -3.94 23.29
C TRP A 104 -2.25 -2.62 23.17
N ASP A 105 -1.75 -1.58 23.84
CA ASP A 105 -2.31 -0.22 23.80
C ASP A 105 -3.83 -0.18 24.05
N GLY A 106 -4.28 -0.94 25.05
CA GLY A 106 -5.70 -1.07 25.40
C GLY A 106 -6.53 -1.99 24.49
N ASN A 107 -5.96 -2.53 23.43
CA ASN A 107 -6.64 -3.44 22.50
C ASN A 107 -6.46 -4.89 22.93
N ALA A 108 -7.57 -5.62 23.06
CA ALA A 108 -7.63 -7.05 23.37
C ALA A 108 -8.73 -7.70 22.53
N ASN A 109 -8.66 -9.03 22.32
CA ASN A 109 -9.64 -9.76 21.50
C ASN A 109 -9.77 -9.19 20.08
N VAL A 110 -8.64 -8.91 19.44
CA VAL A 110 -8.57 -8.25 18.13
C VAL A 110 -8.77 -9.28 17.00
N ASP A 111 -9.73 -9.01 16.12
CA ASP A 111 -10.07 -9.85 14.97
C ASP A 111 -9.42 -9.33 13.67
N ILE A 112 -8.46 -10.10 13.14
CA ILE A 112 -7.81 -9.82 11.85
C ILE A 112 -8.63 -10.49 10.73
N ASN A 113 -9.38 -9.68 9.98
CA ASN A 113 -10.29 -10.20 8.95
C ASN A 113 -9.74 -10.16 7.53
N PHE A 114 -8.69 -9.38 7.29
CA PHE A 114 -8.01 -9.32 6.00
C PHE A 114 -7.08 -10.53 5.77
N PRO A 115 -6.86 -10.94 4.50
CA PRO A 115 -5.96 -12.04 4.18
C PRO A 115 -4.49 -11.70 4.41
N ILE A 116 -3.71 -12.73 4.75
CA ILE A 116 -2.25 -12.71 4.79
C ILE A 116 -1.73 -13.68 3.73
N ILE A 117 -0.92 -13.19 2.80
CA ILE A 117 -0.30 -13.96 1.72
C ILE A 117 0.82 -14.85 2.27
N VAL A 118 0.79 -16.12 1.87
CA VAL A 118 1.84 -17.12 2.14
C VAL A 118 2.87 -17.06 1.02
N ASP A 119 4.01 -16.42 1.26
CA ASP A 119 5.09 -16.28 0.26
C ASP A 119 6.37 -17.02 0.64
N LEU A 120 6.25 -18.31 0.99
CA LEU A 120 7.39 -19.20 1.28
C LEU A 120 8.46 -19.21 0.17
N SER A 121 8.02 -19.04 -1.08
CA SER A 121 8.91 -19.01 -2.26
C SER A 121 9.63 -17.69 -2.46
N LYS A 122 9.30 -16.65 -1.69
CA LYS A 122 9.78 -15.27 -1.85
C LYS A 122 9.45 -14.67 -3.22
N LYS A 123 8.53 -15.26 -3.99
CA LYS A 123 8.23 -14.83 -5.37
C LYS A 123 7.52 -13.49 -5.37
N VAL A 124 6.50 -13.32 -4.54
CA VAL A 124 5.73 -12.07 -4.46
C VAL A 124 6.59 -10.97 -3.83
N SER A 125 7.36 -11.32 -2.80
CA SER A 125 8.29 -10.42 -2.13
C SER A 125 9.37 -9.88 -3.08
N ASN A 126 9.92 -10.73 -3.94
CA ASN A 126 10.84 -10.28 -5.00
C ASN A 126 10.14 -9.44 -6.07
N LEU A 127 8.95 -9.87 -6.53
CA LEU A 127 8.17 -9.16 -7.54
C LEU A 127 7.84 -7.71 -7.13
N TYR A 128 7.62 -7.50 -5.84
CA TYR A 128 7.35 -6.18 -5.28
C TYR A 128 8.59 -5.49 -4.69
N GLY A 129 9.78 -6.08 -4.72
CA GLY A 129 10.99 -5.46 -4.15
C GLY A 129 10.99 -5.35 -2.62
N MET A 130 10.26 -6.23 -1.93
CA MET A 130 10.12 -6.25 -0.47
C MET A 130 11.32 -6.90 0.25
N LEU A 131 12.21 -7.58 -0.47
CA LEU A 131 13.45 -8.13 0.09
C LEU A 131 14.59 -7.15 -0.13
N MET A 132 15.13 -6.61 0.96
CA MET A 132 16.25 -5.66 0.94
C MET A 132 17.46 -6.29 1.66
N PRO A 133 18.43 -6.87 0.93
CA PRO A 133 19.56 -7.59 1.52
C PRO A 133 20.41 -6.77 2.50
N GLY A 134 20.42 -5.44 2.34
CA GLY A 134 21.09 -4.54 3.29
C GLY A 134 20.43 -4.47 4.67
N GLU A 135 19.17 -4.88 4.79
CA GLU A 135 18.40 -4.91 6.04
C GLU A 135 18.20 -6.36 6.53
N SER A 136 17.86 -7.29 5.65
CA SER A 136 17.72 -8.71 5.96
C SER A 136 17.80 -9.60 4.72
N ASN A 137 18.48 -10.75 4.85
CA ASN A 137 18.56 -11.76 3.78
C ASN A 137 17.33 -12.67 3.71
N ASN A 138 16.52 -12.71 4.77
CA ASN A 138 15.48 -13.72 4.94
C ASN A 138 14.09 -13.18 5.27
N ALA A 139 13.93 -11.88 5.45
CA ALA A 139 12.66 -11.28 5.80
C ALA A 139 12.35 -10.09 4.89
N CYS A 140 11.06 -9.83 4.69
CA CYS A 140 10.59 -8.63 4.01
C CYS A 140 10.83 -7.40 4.88
N VAL A 141 11.10 -6.26 4.27
CA VAL A 141 10.96 -4.97 4.94
C VAL A 141 9.48 -4.61 5.09
N ARG A 142 9.16 -3.50 5.76
CA ARG A 142 7.79 -3.05 5.99
C ARG A 142 7.32 -2.18 4.83
N ALA A 143 7.05 -2.81 3.69
CA ALA A 143 6.57 -2.14 2.50
C ALA A 143 5.05 -1.92 2.55
N VAL A 144 4.55 -0.86 1.92
CA VAL A 144 3.13 -0.58 1.70
C VAL A 144 2.96 -0.08 0.27
N PHE A 145 2.05 -0.71 -0.47
CA PHE A 145 1.64 -0.33 -1.82
C PHE A 145 0.19 0.13 -1.80
N PHE A 146 -0.06 1.30 -2.36
CA PHE A 146 -1.40 1.86 -2.55
C PHE A 146 -1.76 1.69 -4.03
N ILE A 147 -2.80 0.91 -4.30
CA ILE A 147 -3.18 0.53 -5.66
C ILE A 147 -4.63 0.93 -5.88
N ASP A 148 -4.91 1.60 -6.99
CA ASP A 148 -6.24 2.15 -7.27
C ASP A 148 -7.20 1.11 -7.89
N PRO A 149 -8.48 1.48 -8.13
CA PRO A 149 -9.46 0.63 -8.80
C PRO A 149 -9.07 0.20 -10.21
N LYS A 150 -8.19 0.95 -10.88
CA LYS A 150 -7.64 0.62 -12.21
C LYS A 150 -6.39 -0.26 -12.12
N ASN A 151 -6.07 -0.75 -10.92
CA ASN A 151 -4.91 -1.59 -10.61
C ASN A 151 -3.57 -0.89 -10.87
N ILE A 152 -3.53 0.44 -10.78
CA ILE A 152 -2.31 1.23 -10.93
C ILE A 152 -1.70 1.50 -9.55
N VAL A 153 -0.38 1.37 -9.43
CA VAL A 153 0.35 1.75 -8.21
C VAL A 153 0.36 3.27 -8.08
N ARG A 154 -0.15 3.80 -6.95
CA ARG A 154 -0.32 5.24 -6.72
C ARG A 154 0.64 5.83 -5.69
N ALA A 155 1.03 5.03 -4.72
CA ALA A 155 2.04 5.41 -3.73
C ALA A 155 2.73 4.14 -3.21
N ILE A 156 3.97 4.31 -2.73
CA ILE A 156 4.77 3.24 -2.15
C ILE A 156 5.51 3.80 -0.96
N ILE A 157 5.52 3.05 0.15
CA ILE A 157 6.21 3.42 1.38
C ILE A 157 7.05 2.23 1.85
N TYR A 158 8.30 2.48 2.23
CA TYR A 158 9.23 1.47 2.73
C TYR A 158 9.79 1.85 4.09
N TYR A 159 9.48 1.05 5.10
CA TYR A 159 10.02 1.19 6.46
C TYR A 159 11.03 0.06 6.74
N PRO A 160 12.09 0.32 7.53
CA PRO A 160 13.04 -0.71 7.96
C PRO A 160 12.39 -1.69 8.94
N LEU A 161 13.10 -2.76 9.32
CA LEU A 161 12.60 -3.79 10.24
C LEU A 161 12.26 -3.20 11.61
N VAL A 162 13.01 -2.21 12.07
CA VAL A 162 12.95 -1.67 13.44
C VAL A 162 11.85 -0.62 13.67
N LEU A 163 11.26 -0.06 12.61
CA LEU A 163 10.32 1.06 12.72
C LEU A 163 8.90 0.63 12.34
N GLY A 164 7.98 0.66 13.31
CA GLY A 164 6.55 0.49 13.02
C GLY A 164 6.00 1.64 12.18
N ARG A 165 5.05 1.33 11.29
CA ARG A 165 4.42 2.30 10.37
C ARG A 165 3.44 3.21 11.10
N ASN A 166 3.22 4.39 10.53
CA ASN A 166 2.14 5.30 10.92
C ASN A 166 0.86 4.95 10.13
N PHE A 167 -0.17 4.46 10.82
CA PHE A 167 -1.41 4.00 10.20
C PHE A 167 -2.38 5.15 9.88
N ASP A 168 -2.30 6.25 10.61
CA ASP A 168 -3.02 7.47 10.26
C ASP A 168 -2.54 8.01 8.92
N GLU A 169 -1.23 7.92 8.64
CA GLU A 169 -0.69 8.29 7.33
C GLU A 169 -1.17 7.35 6.23
N ILE A 170 -1.22 6.04 6.48
CA ILE A 170 -1.75 5.08 5.49
C ILE A 170 -3.21 5.41 5.16
N LYS A 171 -4.04 5.68 6.17
CA LYS A 171 -5.43 6.11 5.98
C LYS A 171 -5.51 7.45 5.24
N ARG A 172 -4.69 8.43 5.63
CA ARG A 172 -4.65 9.76 5.02
C ARG A 172 -4.29 9.68 3.54
N VAL A 173 -3.32 8.84 3.16
CA VAL A 173 -2.92 8.63 1.75
C VAL A 173 -4.07 8.08 0.92
N ILE A 174 -4.82 7.09 1.42
CA ILE A 174 -6.01 6.57 0.70
C ILE A 174 -7.04 7.68 0.49
N ILE A 175 -7.40 8.41 1.56
CA ILE A 175 -8.40 9.47 1.46
C ILE A 175 -7.92 10.56 0.50
N ALA A 176 -6.65 10.97 0.60
CA ALA A 176 -6.04 11.96 -0.26
C ALA A 176 -6.07 11.56 -1.74
N LEU A 177 -5.65 10.33 -2.06
CA LEU A 177 -5.66 9.84 -3.45
C LEU A 177 -7.08 9.74 -4.00
N GLN A 178 -8.05 9.28 -3.20
CA GLN A 178 -9.46 9.25 -3.57
C GLN A 178 -10.03 10.65 -3.80
N THR A 179 -9.70 11.61 -2.94
CA THR A 179 -10.12 13.01 -3.08
C THR A 179 -9.51 13.64 -4.34
N ALA A 180 -8.23 13.41 -4.61
CA ALA A 180 -7.57 13.91 -5.82
C ALA A 180 -8.27 13.39 -7.09
N ASP A 181 -8.56 12.08 -7.14
CA ASP A 181 -9.23 11.46 -8.28
C ASP A 181 -10.69 11.93 -8.43
N ALA A 182 -11.41 12.14 -7.32
CA ALA A 182 -12.83 12.52 -7.35
C ALA A 182 -13.05 13.99 -7.74
N HIS A 183 -12.12 14.88 -7.41
CA HIS A 183 -12.28 16.32 -7.59
C HIS A 183 -11.36 16.94 -8.65
N ASP A 184 -10.51 16.13 -9.28
CA ASP A 184 -9.49 16.54 -10.25
C ASP A 184 -8.59 17.66 -9.71
N VAL A 185 -7.89 17.35 -8.61
CA VAL A 185 -7.07 18.30 -7.86
C VAL A 185 -5.75 17.70 -7.39
N ALA A 186 -4.79 18.58 -7.12
CA ALA A 186 -3.63 18.26 -6.29
C ALA A 186 -3.91 18.56 -4.82
N LEU A 187 -3.17 17.90 -3.92
CA LEU A 187 -3.30 18.10 -2.47
C LEU A 187 -1.98 18.65 -1.91
N PRO A 188 -2.03 19.73 -1.10
CA PRO A 188 -0.82 20.36 -0.56
C PRO A 188 -0.13 19.48 0.49
N ALA A 189 1.09 19.87 0.86
CA ALA A 189 1.81 19.23 1.96
C ALA A 189 0.99 19.26 3.26
N ASN A 190 1.02 18.15 4.01
CA ASN A 190 0.26 17.95 5.25
C ASN A 190 -1.27 18.09 5.09
N TRP A 191 -1.81 17.90 3.88
CA TRP A 191 -3.25 17.95 3.66
C TRP A 191 -3.97 16.83 4.42
N VAL A 192 -5.07 17.20 5.06
CA VAL A 192 -6.03 16.31 5.72
C VAL A 192 -7.45 16.65 5.25
N PRO A 193 -8.41 15.72 5.35
CA PRO A 193 -9.79 15.96 4.94
C PRO A 193 -10.38 17.24 5.54
N GLY A 194 -11.07 18.03 4.72
CA GLY A 194 -11.63 19.33 5.09
C GLY A 194 -10.70 20.53 4.87
N LYS A 195 -9.43 20.32 4.48
CA LYS A 195 -8.53 21.39 4.03
C LYS A 195 -8.69 21.66 2.53
N GLU A 196 -8.32 22.86 2.11
CA GLU A 196 -8.36 23.26 0.69
C GLU A 196 -7.41 22.41 -0.16
N ALA A 197 -7.83 22.14 -1.39
CA ALA A 197 -7.03 21.50 -2.41
C ALA A 197 -6.33 22.53 -3.29
N VAL A 198 -5.27 22.11 -3.98
CA VAL A 198 -4.52 22.93 -4.94
C VAL A 198 -4.97 22.56 -6.36
N LEU A 199 -5.18 23.57 -7.19
CA LEU A 199 -5.48 23.34 -8.60
C LEU A 199 -4.22 22.91 -9.35
N HIS A 200 -4.39 22.10 -10.40
CA HIS A 200 -3.29 21.79 -11.31
C HIS A 200 -2.70 23.08 -11.89
N SER A 201 -1.37 23.11 -12.02
CA SER A 201 -0.69 24.24 -12.63
C SER A 201 -1.17 24.41 -14.08
N PRO A 202 -1.44 25.66 -14.52
CA PRO A 202 -1.79 25.91 -15.91
C PRO A 202 -0.62 25.52 -16.83
N ILE A 203 -0.96 24.98 -18.00
CA ILE A 203 0.03 24.51 -18.99
C ILE A 203 0.21 25.50 -20.14
N THR A 204 -0.62 26.54 -20.20
CA THR A 204 -0.51 27.64 -21.17
C THR A 204 -0.50 29.01 -20.50
N THR A 205 -0.01 30.02 -21.22
CA THR A 205 -0.05 31.42 -20.78
C THR A 205 -1.48 31.93 -20.62
N ASP A 206 -2.38 31.48 -21.50
CA ASP A 206 -3.77 31.92 -21.51
C ASP A 206 -4.50 31.38 -20.28
N GLU A 207 -4.30 30.08 -19.95
CA GLU A 207 -4.81 29.50 -18.71
C GLU A 207 -4.27 30.21 -17.46
N ALA A 208 -3.00 30.60 -17.46
CA ALA A 208 -2.40 31.33 -16.34
C ALA A 208 -3.01 32.73 -16.17
N GLN A 209 -3.31 33.41 -17.27
CA GLN A 209 -3.91 34.76 -17.25
C GLN A 209 -5.39 34.72 -16.81
N GLU A 210 -6.13 33.70 -17.23
CA GLU A 210 -7.54 33.53 -16.87
C GLU A 210 -7.73 32.98 -15.45
N ARG A 211 -6.76 32.22 -14.93
CA ARG A 211 -6.88 31.52 -13.63
C ARG A 211 -7.28 32.47 -12.51
N CYS A 212 -6.50 33.53 -12.29
CA CYS A 212 -6.71 34.46 -11.16
C CYS A 212 -8.03 35.24 -11.25
N ALA A 213 -8.71 35.23 -12.40
CA ALA A 213 -10.01 35.87 -12.59
C ALA A 213 -11.21 34.94 -12.29
N GLN A 214 -10.98 33.65 -12.02
CA GLN A 214 -12.05 32.69 -11.74
C GLN A 214 -12.64 32.91 -10.34
N GLU A 215 -13.97 32.92 -10.23
CA GLU A 215 -14.66 32.99 -8.94
C GLU A 215 -14.53 31.69 -8.15
N GLY A 216 -14.46 31.78 -6.82
CA GLY A 216 -14.44 30.61 -5.93
C GLY A 216 -13.08 29.94 -5.76
N ILE A 217 -12.02 30.52 -6.31
CA ILE A 217 -10.64 30.07 -6.10
C ILE A 217 -9.81 31.15 -5.42
N ASN A 218 -8.88 30.75 -4.57
CA ASN A 218 -7.98 31.64 -3.86
C ASN A 218 -6.57 31.51 -4.44
N CYS A 219 -6.12 32.54 -5.17
CA CYS A 219 -4.82 32.53 -5.83
C CYS A 219 -3.85 33.46 -5.11
N SER A 220 -2.73 32.91 -4.64
CA SER A 220 -1.58 33.73 -4.23
C SER A 220 -0.73 34.15 -5.43
N GLU A 221 -0.66 33.28 -6.45
CA GLU A 221 0.01 33.51 -7.72
C GLU A 221 -0.66 32.63 -8.80
N TRP A 222 -0.45 32.92 -10.09
CA TRP A 222 -1.11 32.20 -11.20
C TRP A 222 -0.92 30.67 -11.18
N TYR A 223 0.17 30.18 -10.60
CA TYR A 223 0.47 28.74 -10.48
C TYR A 223 0.07 28.14 -9.11
N LEU A 224 -0.34 28.98 -8.14
CA LEU A 224 -0.69 28.58 -6.78
C LEU A 224 -2.07 29.11 -6.42
N CYS A 225 -3.07 28.33 -6.83
CA CYS A 225 -4.47 28.58 -6.53
C CYS A 225 -5.05 27.40 -5.75
N THR A 226 -5.87 27.71 -4.75
CA THR A 226 -6.59 26.72 -3.95
C THR A 226 -8.10 26.82 -4.14
N LYS A 227 -8.79 25.72 -3.91
CA LYS A 227 -10.26 25.68 -3.81
C LYS A 227 -10.70 24.85 -2.61
N LYS A 228 -11.86 25.19 -2.07
CA LYS A 228 -12.56 24.32 -1.12
C LYS A 228 -13.16 23.13 -1.86
N LEU A 229 -13.19 21.99 -1.20
CA LEU A 229 -13.74 20.72 -1.69
C LEU A 229 -15.17 20.50 -1.19
#